data_AF-A0A5K0VJF2-F1
#
_entry.id   AF-A0A5K0VJF2-F1
#
_cell.length_a   1.000
_cell.length_b   1.000
_cell.length_c   1.000
_cell.angle_alpha   90.00
_cell.angle_beta   90.00
_cell.angle_gamma   90.00
#
_symmetry.space_group_name_H-M   'P 1'
#
loop_
_entity.id
_entity.type
_entity.pdbx_description
1 polymer ?
#
loop_
_entity_poly.entity_id
_entity_poly.type
_entity_poly.pdbx_seq_one_letter_code
_entity_poly.pdbx_strand_id
1 'polypeptide(L)' 'WEFSTDGKCQKMPSARLLDIRIRSLPCFEQDGFVWIWPGDAPPAATLPSLKPPPGFVIHAE' A
#
# COMPACT_ATOMS: atom_id res chain seq x y z
N TRP A 1 2.01 20.53 1.37
CA TRP A 1 0.93 20.21 0.41
C TRP A 1 0.14 19.05 0.98
N GLU A 2 -1.13 18.92 0.64
CA GLU A 2 -1.98 17.80 1.09
C GLU A 2 -2.44 17.01 -0.14
N PHE A 3 -2.49 15.68 -0.05
CA PHE A 3 -2.81 14.79 -1.16
C PHE A 3 -3.92 13.82 -0.76
N SER A 4 -4.80 13.47 -1.71
CA SER A 4 -5.77 12.38 -1.55
C SER A 4 -5.11 11.01 -1.74
N THR A 5 -5.85 9.93 -1.46
CA THR A 5 -5.37 8.53 -1.53
C THR A 5 -4.94 8.09 -2.93
N ASP A 6 -5.47 8.73 -3.97
CA ASP A 6 -5.07 8.57 -5.38
C ASP A 6 -3.91 9.50 -5.81
N GLY A 7 -3.28 10.16 -4.83
CA GLY A 7 -2.13 11.03 -5.03
C GLY A 7 -2.44 12.41 -5.60
N LYS A 8 -3.70 12.80 -5.80
CA LYS A 8 -4.03 14.16 -6.29
C LYS A 8 -3.75 15.22 -5.22
N CYS A 9 -3.07 16.31 -5.59
CA CYS A 9 -2.85 17.43 -4.67
C CYS A 9 -4.16 18.21 -4.43
N GLN A 10 -4.53 18.36 -3.17
CA GLN A 10 -5.74 19.05 -2.72
C GLN A 10 -5.43 20.45 -2.17
N LYS A 11 -4.26 20.64 -1.55
CA LYS A 11 -3.88 21.94 -0.96
C LYS A 11 -2.40 22.27 -1.16
N MET A 12 -2.14 23.52 -1.53
CA MET A 12 -0.82 24.13 -1.60
C MET A 12 -0.81 25.43 -0.77
N PRO A 13 -0.51 25.37 0.55
CA PRO A 13 -0.67 26.53 1.44
C PRO A 13 0.23 27.74 1.08
N SER A 14 1.35 27.48 0.40
CA SER A 14 2.39 28.47 0.13
C SER A 14 2.61 28.73 -1.37
N ALA A 15 1.71 28.23 -2.23
CA ALA A 15 1.81 28.36 -3.68
C ALA A 15 0.42 28.32 -4.33
N ARG A 16 0.32 28.76 -5.59
CA ARG A 16 -0.89 28.57 -6.38
C ARG A 16 -1.17 27.08 -6.56
N LEU A 17 -2.40 26.64 -6.29
CA LEU A 17 -2.80 25.25 -6.55
C LEU A 17 -2.67 24.93 -8.05
N LEU A 18 -1.94 23.86 -8.35
CA LEU A 18 -1.76 23.32 -9.70
C LEU A 18 -2.39 21.92 -9.77
N ASP A 19 -2.80 21.51 -10.97
CA ASP A 19 -3.29 20.15 -11.20
C ASP A 19 -2.11 19.19 -11.30
N ILE A 20 -1.70 18.67 -10.15
CA ILE A 20 -0.61 17.71 -10.02
C ILE A 20 -1.07 16.47 -9.26
N ARG A 21 -0.46 15.34 -9.62
CA ARG A 21 -0.68 14.06 -8.97
C ARG A 21 0.66 13.35 -8.75
N ILE A 22 0.86 12.81 -7.57
CA ILE A 22 1.93 11.85 -7.29
C ILE A 22 1.43 10.43 -7.60
N ARG A 23 2.31 9.53 -8.05
CA ARG A 23 1.94 8.13 -8.31
C ARG A 23 1.49 7.48 -6.99
N SER A 24 0.23 7.12 -6.88
CA SER A 24 -0.27 6.24 -5.82
C SER A 24 0.01 4.79 -6.18
N LEU A 25 0.57 4.01 -5.25
CA LEU A 25 0.78 2.58 -5.43
C LEU A 25 -0.41 1.82 -4.84
N PRO A 26 -0.89 0.74 -5.48
CA PRO A 26 -1.86 -0.16 -4.88
C PRO A 26 -1.29 -0.76 -3.59
N CYS A 27 -2.06 -0.67 -2.51
CA CYS A 27 -1.70 -1.27 -1.24
C CYS A 27 -2.94 -1.72 -0.46
N PHE A 28 -2.78 -2.74 0.38
CA PHE A 28 -3.79 -3.15 1.33
C PHE A 28 -3.15 -3.86 2.53
N GLU A 29 -3.88 -3.88 3.63
CA GLU A 29 -3.48 -4.59 4.85
C GLU A 29 -4.04 -6.02 4.80
N GLN A 30 -3.19 -7.00 5.11
CA GLN A 30 -3.59 -8.38 5.31
C GLN A 30 -2.61 -9.07 6.26
N ASP A 31 -3.16 -9.85 7.20
CA ASP A 31 -2.41 -10.64 8.18
C ASP A 31 -1.45 -9.80 9.06
N GLY A 32 -1.79 -8.52 9.31
CA GLY A 32 -0.96 -7.59 10.08
C GLY A 32 0.17 -6.94 9.27
N PHE A 33 0.20 -7.15 7.96
CA PHE A 33 1.21 -6.59 7.06
C PHE A 33 0.58 -5.63 6.05
N VAL A 34 1.34 -4.61 5.65
CA VAL A 34 0.97 -3.72 4.54
C VAL A 34 1.65 -4.20 3.27
N TRP A 35 0.85 -4.64 2.31
CA TRP A 35 1.32 -5.11 1.01
C TRP A 35 1.28 -3.98 0.00
N ILE A 36 2.34 -3.83 -0.80
CA ILE A 36 2.50 -2.75 -1.78
C ILE A 36 2.93 -3.35 -3.11
N TRP A 37 2.31 -2.91 -4.21
CA TRP A 37 2.70 -3.28 -5.57
C TRP A 37 3.44 -2.11 -6.26
N PRO A 38 4.79 -2.11 -6.26
CA PRO A 38 5.56 -1.04 -6.88
C PRO A 38 5.65 -1.14 -8.41
N GLY A 39 5.43 -2.34 -8.96
CA GLY A 39 5.41 -2.58 -10.39
C GLY A 39 4.12 -2.13 -11.08
N ASP A 40 3.99 -2.49 -12.34
CA ASP A 40 2.81 -2.15 -13.15
C ASP A 40 1.78 -3.29 -13.20
N ALA A 41 2.11 -4.46 -12.64
CA ALA A 41 1.17 -5.56 -12.48
C ALA A 41 0.10 -5.19 -11.43
N PRO A 42 -1.18 -5.57 -11.64
CA PRO A 42 -2.21 -5.36 -10.65
C PRO A 42 -1.92 -6.18 -9.38
N PRO A 43 -2.53 -5.81 -8.23
CA PRO A 43 -2.42 -6.61 -7.03
C PRO A 43 -2.83 -8.06 -7.27
N ALA A 44 -2.07 -8.99 -6.68
CA ALA A 44 -2.39 -10.40 -6.77
C ALA A 44 -3.72 -10.69 -6.03
N ALA A 45 -4.57 -11.53 -6.61
CA ALA A 45 -5.86 -11.90 -6.02
C ALA A 45 -5.72 -12.68 -4.69
N THR A 46 -4.60 -13.36 -4.52
CA THR A 46 -4.25 -14.09 -3.30
C THR A 46 -2.83 -13.77 -2.88
N LEU A 47 -2.67 -13.30 -1.65
CA LEU A 47 -1.36 -13.15 -1.02
C LEU A 47 -0.84 -14.49 -0.49
N PRO A 48 0.48 -14.70 -0.46
CA PRO A 48 1.05 -15.89 0.13
C PRO A 48 0.74 -15.91 1.63
N SER A 49 0.30 -17.06 2.14
CA SER A 49 0.14 -17.23 3.59
C SER A 49 1.52 -17.23 4.24
N LEU A 50 1.69 -16.37 5.25
CA LEU A 50 2.87 -16.38 6.11
C LEU A 50 2.68 -17.29 7.33
N LYS A 51 1.52 -17.96 7.44
CA LYS A 51 1.27 -18.92 8.50
C LYS A 51 2.16 -20.14 8.32
N PRO A 52 2.68 -20.71 9.42
CA PRO A 52 3.42 -21.94 9.33
C PRO A 52 2.53 -23.08 8.80
N PRO A 53 3.11 -24.06 8.09
CA PRO A 53 2.39 -25.25 7.68
C PRO A 53 1.81 -26.03 8.86
N PRO A 54 0.78 -26.87 8.65
CA PRO A 54 0.25 -27.73 9.69
C PRO A 54 1.34 -28.62 10.31
N GLY A 55 1.38 -28.67 11.65
CA GLY A 55 2.34 -29.48 12.40
C GLY A 55 3.67 -28.79 12.75
N PHE A 56 3.86 -27.53 12.36
CA PHE A 56 5.03 -26.76 12.79
C PHE A 56 4.87 -26.21 14.21
N VAL A 57 5.92 -26.36 15.03
CA VAL A 57 6.00 -25.73 16.35
C VAL A 57 6.61 -24.34 16.19
N ILE A 58 5.82 -23.30 16.48
CA ILE A 58 6.32 -21.92 16.53
C ILE A 58 7.09 -21.76 17.84
N HIS A 59 8.37 -21.42 17.75
CA HIS A 59 9.24 -21.29 18.93
C HIS A 59 9.21 -19.89 19.59
N ALA A 60 8.67 -18.88 18.90
CA ALA A 60 8.41 -17.55 19.42
C ALA A 60 7.39 -16.83 18.52
N GLU A 61 6.53 -16.01 19.14
CA GLU A 61 5.57 -15.11 18.48
C GLU A 61 6.07 -13.67 18.50
#